data_AF-A0A832TZ52-F1
#
_entry.id   AF-A0A832TZ52-F1
#
_cell.length_a   1.000
_cell.length_b   1.000
_cell.length_c   1.000
_cell.angle_alpha   90.00
_cell.angle_beta   90.00
_cell.angle_gamma   90.00
#
_symmetry.space_group_name_H-M   'P 1'
#
loop_
_entity.id
_entity.type
_entity.pdbx_description
1 polymer ?
#
loop_
_entity_poly.entity_id
_entity_poly.type
_entity_poly.pdbx_seq_one_letter_code
_entity_poly.pdbx_strand_id
1 'polypeptide(L)'
;VQGMHFGFPYCHGGDIPDPEFGNLRNCSEFTPPEMKLGPHVAALGMTFYNSTMFPEEYRNQIFIAEHGSWNRKIPIGYRVSLVRLENGKTVSYEPFADGWL
;
A
#
# COMPACT_ATOMS: atom_id res chain seq x y z
N VAL A 1 12.96 -12.54 0.64
CA VAL A 1 14.01 -13.07 1.55
C VAL A 1 13.31 -13.56 2.81
N GLN A 2 13.57 -14.78 3.26
CA GLN A 2 12.92 -15.30 4.46
C GLN A 2 13.49 -14.58 5.70
N GLY A 3 12.62 -14.22 6.66
CA GLY A 3 13.05 -13.57 7.91
C GLY A 3 13.15 -12.04 7.85
N MET A 4 12.58 -11.38 6.84
CA MET A 4 12.49 -9.92 6.82
C MET A 4 11.57 -9.40 7.94
N HIS A 5 11.95 -8.27 8.53
CA HIS A 5 11.18 -7.57 9.56
C HIS A 5 10.80 -6.18 9.04
N PHE A 6 9.50 -5.88 9.01
CA PHE A 6 8.95 -4.67 8.37
C PHE A 6 8.58 -3.53 9.34
N GLY A 7 8.90 -3.69 10.62
CA GLY A 7 8.95 -2.60 11.59
C GLY A 7 8.03 -2.77 12.79
N PHE A 8 6.88 -3.43 12.62
CA PHE A 8 5.95 -3.65 13.73
C PHE A 8 6.60 -4.46 14.87
N PRO A 9 6.40 -4.09 16.16
CA PRO A 9 5.56 -3.00 16.67
C PRO A 9 6.26 -1.63 16.80
N TYR A 10 7.52 -1.49 16.40
CA TYR A 10 8.34 -0.30 16.66
C TYR A 10 8.17 0.82 15.63
N CYS A 11 7.89 0.45 14.38
CA CYS A 11 7.83 1.38 13.26
C CYS A 11 6.70 1.04 12.29
N HIS A 12 5.97 2.06 11.85
CA HIS A 12 4.88 2.02 10.90
C HIS A 12 5.31 2.62 9.57
N GLY A 13 4.86 2.04 8.46
CA GLY A 13 5.09 2.62 7.13
C GLY A 13 6.56 2.81 6.74
N GLY A 14 7.50 2.14 7.43
CA GLY A 14 8.93 2.19 7.18
C GLY A 14 9.71 3.30 7.93
N ASP A 15 9.06 4.39 8.32
CA ASP A 15 9.75 5.58 8.86
C ASP A 15 8.97 6.35 9.93
N ILE A 16 7.81 5.85 10.37
CA ILE A 16 7.00 6.48 11.42
C ILE A 16 7.22 5.68 12.72
N PRO A 17 7.93 6.21 13.72
CA PRO A 17 8.07 5.53 15.01
C PRO A 17 6.70 5.31 15.66
N ASP A 18 6.50 4.13 16.23
CA ASP A 18 5.33 3.84 17.04
C ASP A 18 5.31 4.74 18.30
N PRO A 19 4.16 5.30 18.71
CA PRO A 19 4.09 6.18 19.87
C PRO A 19 4.46 5.52 21.21
N GLU A 20 4.25 4.21 21.35
CA GLU A 20 4.52 3.46 22.59
C GLU A 20 5.88 2.76 22.52
N PHE A 21 6.21 2.15 21.38
CA PHE A 21 7.39 1.29 21.24
C PHE A 21 8.54 1.92 20.43
N GLY A 22 8.32 3.03 19.72
CA GLY A 22 9.29 3.60 18.77
C GLY A 22 10.59 4.12 19.39
N ASN A 23 10.62 4.35 20.71
CA ASN A 23 11.86 4.70 21.42
C ASN A 23 12.78 3.50 21.68
N LEU A 24 12.30 2.27 21.48
CA LEU A 24 13.07 1.05 21.76
C LEU A 24 13.97 0.64 20.60
N ARG A 25 13.62 0.99 19.35
CA ARG A 25 14.34 0.65 18.11
C ARG A 25 14.15 1.70 17.04
N ASN A 26 15.15 1.92 16.20
CA ASN A 26 15.11 2.88 15.11
C ASN A 26 14.51 2.26 13.83
N CYS A 27 13.73 3.03 13.08
CA CYS A 27 13.09 2.51 11.87
C CYS A 27 14.07 2.09 10.76
N SER A 28 15.27 2.65 10.75
CA SER A 28 16.34 2.24 9.82
C SER A 28 16.82 0.79 10.02
N GLU A 29 16.46 0.14 11.13
CA GLU A 29 16.79 -1.27 11.40
C GLU A 29 15.88 -2.24 10.62
N PHE A 30 14.81 -1.76 9.99
CA PHE A 30 13.77 -2.59 9.38
C PHE A 30 13.69 -2.41 7.86
N THR A 31 13.10 -3.39 7.18
CA THR A 31 12.85 -3.27 5.74
C THR A 31 11.68 -2.31 5.50
N PRO A 32 11.85 -1.26 4.68
CA PRO A 32 10.74 -0.40 4.28
C PRO A 32 9.76 -1.12 3.34
N PRO A 33 8.51 -0.67 3.26
CA PRO A 33 7.58 -1.13 2.24
C PRO A 33 8.01 -0.63 0.85
N GLU A 34 7.70 -1.40 -0.20
CA GLU A 34 7.93 -0.97 -1.59
C GLU A 34 7.07 0.26 -1.97
N MET A 35 5.83 0.30 -1.49
CA MET A 35 4.88 1.39 -1.71
C MET A 35 4.06 1.65 -0.45
N LYS A 36 3.93 2.92 -0.08
CA LYS A 36 2.99 3.35 0.97
C LYS A 36 1.65 3.67 0.35
N LEU A 37 0.57 3.21 0.98
CA LEU A 37 -0.80 3.56 0.59
C LEU A 37 -1.33 4.70 1.48
N GLY A 38 -2.52 5.19 1.16
CA GLY A 38 -3.21 6.15 2.04
C GLY A 38 -3.45 5.56 3.45
N PRO A 39 -3.38 6.37 4.51
CA PRO A 39 -3.64 5.89 5.86
C PRO A 39 -5.10 5.46 6.01
N HIS A 40 -5.34 4.34 6.68
CA HIS A 40 -6.68 3.79 6.93
C HIS A 40 -7.50 3.37 5.70
N VAL A 41 -6.93 3.29 4.49
CA VAL A 41 -7.69 2.85 3.30
C VAL A 41 -8.17 1.39 3.35
N ALA A 42 -7.65 0.61 4.30
CA ALA A 42 -8.00 -0.79 4.52
C ALA A 42 -7.90 -1.62 3.23
N ALA A 43 -6.69 -1.75 2.69
CA ALA A 43 -6.44 -2.63 1.55
C ALA A 43 -6.68 -4.09 1.95
N LEU A 44 -7.71 -4.73 1.39
CA LEU A 44 -8.12 -6.10 1.73
C LEU A 44 -7.70 -7.14 0.69
N GLY A 45 -7.23 -6.71 -0.47
CA GLY A 45 -6.76 -7.60 -1.51
C GLY A 45 -5.96 -6.87 -2.58
N MET A 46 -5.08 -7.60 -3.25
CA MET A 46 -4.32 -7.11 -4.40
C MET A 46 -4.17 -8.23 -5.44
N THR A 47 -4.01 -7.85 -6.70
CA THR A 47 -3.67 -8.79 -7.78
C THR A 47 -2.77 -8.13 -8.81
N PHE A 48 -1.83 -8.91 -9.36
CA PHE A 48 -1.16 -8.54 -10.60
C PHE A 48 -2.11 -8.79 -11.77
N TYR A 49 -2.26 -7.83 -12.65
CA TYR A 49 -3.08 -7.96 -13.84
C TYR A 49 -2.27 -8.54 -14.99
N ASN A 50 -2.47 -9.82 -15.29
CA ASN A 50 -1.77 -10.55 -16.36
C ASN A 50 -2.69 -10.93 -17.54
N SER A 51 -3.89 -10.37 -17.60
CA SER A 51 -4.88 -10.62 -18.67
C SER A 51 -4.78 -9.56 -19.78
N THR A 52 -5.62 -9.69 -20.81
CA THR A 52 -5.57 -8.85 -22.03
C THR A 52 -6.86 -8.07 -22.29
N MET A 53 -7.81 -8.09 -21.36
CA MET A 53 -9.09 -7.36 -21.48
C MET A 53 -8.90 -5.83 -21.41
N PHE A 54 -8.02 -5.35 -20.54
CA PHE A 54 -7.67 -3.93 -20.42
C PHE A 54 -6.55 -3.55 -21.40
N PRO A 55 -6.41 -2.25 -21.72
CA PRO A 55 -5.30 -1.73 -22.53
C PRO A 55 -3.92 -2.18 -22.03
N GLU A 56 -2.95 -2.19 -22.93
CA GLU A 56 -1.60 -2.70 -22.66
C GLU A 56 -0.93 -2.05 -21.46
N GLU A 57 -1.18 -0.76 -21.24
CA GLU A 57 -0.65 0.01 -20.09
C GLU A 57 -1.06 -0.53 -18.71
N TYR A 58 -2.10 -1.35 -18.61
CA TYR A 58 -2.53 -2.00 -17.35
C TYR A 58 -1.94 -3.39 -17.17
N ARG A 59 -1.33 -3.95 -18.22
CA ARG A 59 -0.72 -5.29 -18.16
C ARG A 59 0.52 -5.26 -17.27
N ASN A 60 0.65 -6.30 -16.46
CA ASN A 60 1.68 -6.46 -15.44
C ASN A 60 1.70 -5.35 -14.38
N GLN A 61 0.60 -4.62 -14.21
CA GLN A 61 0.40 -3.65 -13.13
C GLN A 61 -0.37 -4.31 -11.97
N ILE A 62 -0.49 -3.62 -10.83
CA ILE A 62 -1.17 -4.17 -9.65
C ILE A 62 -2.47 -3.41 -9.40
N PHE A 63 -3.57 -4.12 -9.22
CA PHE A 63 -4.80 -3.56 -8.66
C PHE A 63 -4.91 -3.87 -7.17
N ILE A 64 -5.36 -2.90 -6.38
CA ILE A 64 -5.58 -3.02 -4.94
C ILE A 64 -7.03 -2.63 -4.62
N ALA A 65 -7.73 -3.50 -3.89
CA ALA A 65 -9.08 -3.23 -3.39
C ALA A 65 -9.00 -2.56 -2.00
N GLU A 66 -9.46 -1.32 -1.92
CA GLU A 66 -9.46 -0.51 -0.70
C GLU A 66 -10.87 -0.44 -0.13
N HIS A 67 -11.07 -1.10 1.00
CA HIS A 67 -12.37 -1.19 1.65
C HIS A 67 -12.84 0.12 2.28
N GLY A 68 -11.91 1.02 2.58
CA GLY A 68 -12.21 2.35 3.09
C GLY A 68 -12.03 2.53 4.58
N SER A 69 -11.81 3.79 4.96
CA SER A 69 -11.49 4.18 6.33
C SER A 69 -12.72 4.28 7.21
N TRP A 70 -12.70 3.60 8.35
CA TRP A 70 -13.63 3.87 9.45
C TRP A 70 -13.04 4.85 10.48
N ASN A 71 -11.71 4.87 10.67
CA ASN A 71 -11.02 5.66 11.68
C ASN A 71 -10.34 6.91 11.08
N ARG A 72 -11.11 7.74 10.40
CA ARG A 72 -10.63 9.03 9.86
C ARG A 72 -11.78 10.01 9.78
N LYS A 73 -11.55 11.28 10.15
CA LYS A 73 -12.58 12.33 10.13
C LYS A 73 -13.13 12.60 8.72
N ILE A 74 -12.24 12.64 7.73
CA ILE A 74 -12.59 12.72 6.31
C ILE A 74 -12.37 11.32 5.74
N PRO A 75 -13.39 10.59 5.27
CA PRO A 75 -13.21 9.24 4.76
C PRO A 75 -12.33 9.20 3.50
N ILE A 76 -11.52 8.15 3.34
CA ILE A 76 -10.77 7.83 2.11
C ILE A 76 -10.72 6.32 1.88
N GLY A 77 -10.29 5.90 0.69
CA GLY A 77 -10.38 4.51 0.23
C GLY A 77 -11.67 4.33 -0.57
N TYR A 78 -12.43 3.26 -0.31
CA TYR A 78 -13.70 2.95 -1.00
C TYR A 78 -13.54 2.94 -2.52
N ARG A 79 -12.49 2.26 -3.00
CA ARG A 79 -12.05 2.33 -4.39
C ARG A 79 -11.20 1.13 -4.80
N VAL A 80 -10.99 1.00 -6.11
CA VAL A 80 -9.92 0.19 -6.66
C VAL A 80 -8.80 1.13 -7.08
N SER A 81 -7.59 0.84 -6.63
CA SER A 81 -6.39 1.62 -6.98
C SER A 81 -5.49 0.83 -7.91
N LEU A 82 -4.76 1.53 -8.77
CA LEU A 82 -3.70 0.99 -9.62
C LEU A 82 -2.34 1.38 -9.03
N VAL A 83 -1.46 0.40 -8.89
CA VAL A 83 -0.03 0.63 -8.63
C VAL A 83 0.74 0.29 -9.90
N ARG A 84 1.52 1.27 -10.39
CA ARG A 84 2.35 1.07 -11.58
C ARG A 84 3.70 0.48 -11.25
N LEU A 85 4.15 -0.44 -12.09
CA LEU A 85 5.44 -1.10 -12.06
C LEU A 85 6.27 -0.72 -13.28
N GLU A 86 7.49 -0.27 -13.03
CA GLU A 86 8.54 -0.11 -14.04
C GLU A 86 9.76 -0.91 -13.61
N ASN A 87 10.26 -1.80 -14.49
CA ASN A 87 11.41 -2.66 -14.19
C ASN A 87 11.28 -3.43 -12.86
N GLY A 88 10.06 -3.87 -12.53
CA GLY A 88 9.76 -4.60 -11.30
C GLY A 88 9.68 -3.75 -10.03
N LYS A 89 9.74 -2.41 -10.14
CA LYS A 89 9.62 -1.47 -9.01
C LYS A 89 8.34 -0.67 -9.08
N THR A 90 7.73 -0.40 -7.94
CA THR A 90 6.54 0.46 -7.84
C THR A 90 6.92 1.93 -8.08
N VAL A 91 6.25 2.59 -9.02
CA VAL A 91 6.53 4.00 -9.38
C VAL A 91 5.37 4.96 -9.10
N SER A 92 4.12 4.46 -9.10
CA SER A 92 2.95 5.27 -8.79
C SER A 92 1.85 4.44 -8.12
N TYR A 93 0.91 5.15 -7.50
CA TYR A 93 -0.27 4.63 -6.84
C TYR A 93 -1.39 5.65 -7.02
N GLU A 94 -2.42 5.30 -7.78
CA GLU A 94 -3.51 6.20 -8.16
C GLU A 94 -4.89 5.51 -8.14
N PRO A 95 -6.00 6.28 -8.00
CA PRO A 95 -7.33 5.73 -8.20
C PRO A 95 -7.49 5.16 -9.61
N PHE A 96 -8.01 3.94 -9.71
CA PHE A 96 -8.41 3.34 -10.99
C PHE A 96 -9.93 3.45 -11.20
N ALA A 97 -10.69 3.13 -10.16
CA ALA A 97 -12.13 3.29 -10.12
C ALA A 97 -12.53 3.73 -8.71
N ASP A 98 -13.49 4.64 -8.60
CA ASP A 98 -14.04 5.15 -7.35
C ASP A 98 -15.55 5.42 -7.47
N GLY A 99 -16.16 6.02 -6.44
CA GLY A 99 -17.59 6.35 -6.41
C GLY A 99 -18.44 5.52 -5.44
N TRP A 100 -17.80 4.78 -4.52
CA TRP A 100 -18.49 3.94 -3.52
C TRP A 100 -18.52 4.51 -2.10
N LEU A 101 -18.13 5.78 -1.93
CA LEU A 101 -18.26 6.50 -0.67
C LEU A 101 -19.65 7.17 -0.55
#